data_AF-E5YBT0-F1
#
_entry.id   AF-E5YBT0-F1
#
_cell.length_a   1.000
_cell.length_b   1.000
_cell.length_c   1.000
_cell.angle_alpha   90.00
_cell.angle_beta   90.00
_cell.angle_gamma   90.00
#
_symmetry.space_group_name_H-M   'P 1'
#
loop_
_entity.id
_entity.type
_entity.pdbx_description
1 polymer ?
#
loop_
_entity_poly.entity_id
_entity_poly.type
_entity_poly.pdbx_seq_one_letter_code
_entity_poly.pdbx_strand_id
1 'polypeptide(L)'
;MTKADDHYVQVAETLIEKLEQGTAPWQKPWDSGGYGSLPMNPTTGNRYRGGNALQLMMREYGDPRWMTYRQAQQAEAQVRKGERGTPIIYWKVEEERSVRGEDGKPVYDKDGNSLKETVQLERPRSFISYVFNAEQIDGLPPLVADKERVWADVQRAENILEASGVKLVHRAQGHAFYRLGEDAIYLPEKKQFSSEEGYYSTALHELSHWTGNESRLNREFGPFGSIAYAKEELRAEIGNMMISGELGIGQSVDDHAAYVQSWIKILRDDPREVFRAAADAEKIMDYVMEFEHTQELGQEHQSGLEKNSLGMPEQGVELHADMQEHQAEATRSQAAASSNNERVYLNVPFKQKEEAKALGVQWDRQKRSWYVPAATDTAAFAKWLKKEETVQTPQKEASEQRRDPQRLYLAVPYLERKAAKTAGAKWDSIAQSWYAGPQADMEQLKRWLPENVKNEQLPAMTPREEFAEVLRSVGCIVEGEHPLMDGAAHRIRTEGDRAGASSGFYVAYMDGRPAGYVKNNRTGEEVRWKTQGAFISQQDKAAFQAECARKQQERAKELLLEHEKTAERVAGQLSWMKQDVPTPYLDRKGLAPRRGVFFGHRWKNDLHPCC
;
A
#
# COMPACT_ATOMS: atom_id res chain seq x y z
N MET A 1 -19.28 -4.85 -26.22
CA MET A 1 -19.09 -5.09 -24.78
C MET A 1 -19.58 -6.48 -24.45
N THR A 2 -18.82 -7.24 -23.66
CA THR A 2 -19.28 -8.54 -23.16
C THR A 2 -20.35 -8.31 -22.06
N LYS A 3 -21.18 -9.32 -21.76
CA LYS A 3 -22.15 -9.21 -20.64
C LYS A 3 -21.46 -8.88 -19.30
N ALA A 4 -20.21 -9.30 -19.13
CA ALA A 4 -19.43 -8.97 -17.94
C ALA A 4 -19.00 -7.49 -17.92
N ASP A 5 -18.65 -6.91 -19.07
CA ASP A 5 -18.30 -5.48 -19.17
C ASP A 5 -19.49 -4.59 -18.81
N ASP A 6 -20.69 -4.96 -19.27
CA ASP A 6 -21.95 -4.30 -18.92
C ASP A 6 -22.22 -4.38 -17.41
N HIS A 7 -21.97 -5.54 -16.78
CA HIS A 7 -22.10 -5.70 -15.34
C HIS A 7 -21.13 -4.82 -14.53
N TYR A 8 -19.85 -4.72 -14.93
CA TYR A 8 -18.90 -3.83 -14.27
C TYR A 8 -19.35 -2.37 -14.31
N VAL A 9 -19.86 -1.92 -15.46
CA VAL A 9 -20.41 -0.57 -15.64
C VAL A 9 -21.60 -0.34 -14.71
N GLN A 10 -22.58 -1.24 -14.70
CA GLN A 10 -23.78 -1.09 -13.85
C GLN A 10 -23.45 -0.99 -12.36
N VAL A 11 -22.48 -1.79 -11.87
CA VAL A 11 -22.06 -1.74 -10.47
C VAL A 11 -21.33 -0.44 -10.16
N ALA A 12 -20.44 0.02 -11.05
CA ALA A 12 -19.75 1.28 -10.89
C ALA A 12 -20.71 2.49 -10.92
N GLU A 13 -21.68 2.50 -11.84
CA GLU A 13 -22.71 3.53 -11.94
C GLU A 13 -23.57 3.58 -10.66
N THR A 14 -24.00 2.43 -10.15
CA THR A 14 -24.74 2.35 -8.87
C THR A 14 -23.92 2.95 -7.72
N LEU A 15 -22.62 2.64 -7.67
CA LEU A 15 -21.74 3.20 -6.64
C LEU A 15 -21.56 4.72 -6.82
N ILE A 16 -21.38 5.19 -8.05
CA ILE A 16 -21.27 6.63 -8.36
C ILE A 16 -22.54 7.36 -7.89
N GLU A 17 -23.73 6.85 -8.21
CA GLU A 17 -24.99 7.45 -7.79
C GLU A 17 -25.08 7.56 -6.26
N LYS A 18 -24.72 6.49 -5.55
CA LYS A 18 -24.70 6.50 -4.08
C LYS A 18 -23.66 7.47 -3.52
N LEU A 19 -22.48 7.55 -4.11
CA LEU A 19 -21.44 8.52 -3.74
C LEU A 19 -21.90 9.98 -3.95
N GLU A 20 -22.56 10.27 -5.07
CA GLU A 20 -23.13 11.60 -5.37
C GLU A 20 -24.24 11.98 -4.39
N GLN A 21 -25.01 11.01 -3.91
CA GLN A 21 -26.08 11.20 -2.93
C GLN A 21 -25.59 11.21 -1.48
N GLY A 22 -24.32 10.88 -1.21
CA GLY A 22 -23.82 10.69 0.15
C GLY A 22 -24.39 9.45 0.86
N THR A 23 -24.88 8.47 0.09
CA THR A 23 -25.54 7.25 0.59
C THR A 23 -24.75 5.98 0.29
N ALA A 24 -23.47 6.10 -0.10
CA ALA A 24 -22.61 4.94 -0.24
C ALA A 24 -22.52 4.16 1.09
N PRO A 25 -22.33 2.83 1.05
CA PRO A 25 -22.37 2.01 2.27
C PRO A 25 -21.45 2.52 3.40
N TRP A 26 -20.27 3.06 3.09
CA TRP A 26 -19.33 3.64 4.06
C TRP A 26 -19.63 5.08 4.47
N GLN A 27 -20.55 5.78 3.80
CA GLN A 27 -20.94 7.16 4.14
C GLN A 27 -22.10 7.22 5.16
N LYS A 28 -22.69 6.09 5.52
CA LYS A 28 -23.78 6.04 6.51
C LYS A 28 -23.20 5.91 7.93
N PRO A 29 -23.51 6.84 8.86
CA PRO A 29 -22.96 6.78 10.23
C PRO A 29 -23.60 5.70 11.12
N TRP A 30 -24.68 5.06 10.67
CA TRP A 30 -25.44 4.08 11.43
C TRP A 30 -25.70 2.81 10.62
N ASP A 31 -25.83 1.69 11.33
CA ASP A 31 -26.35 0.46 10.75
C ASP A 31 -27.84 0.66 10.41
N SER A 32 -28.22 0.52 9.14
CA SER A 32 -29.60 0.65 8.68
C SER A 32 -30.49 -0.57 9.00
N GLY A 33 -30.19 -1.30 10.09
CA GLY A 33 -31.03 -2.37 10.62
C GLY A 33 -30.73 -3.76 10.05
N GLY A 34 -29.45 -4.17 10.03
CA GLY A 34 -29.02 -5.49 9.52
C GLY A 34 -27.86 -5.44 8.52
N TYR A 35 -27.36 -4.25 8.21
CA TYR A 35 -26.23 -4.00 7.30
C TYR A 35 -24.88 -4.32 7.94
N GLY A 36 -24.86 -4.63 9.24
CA GLY A 36 -23.65 -5.08 9.92
C GLY A 36 -23.15 -6.45 9.50
N SER A 37 -24.05 -7.30 9.02
CA SER A 37 -23.68 -8.65 8.60
C SER A 37 -23.33 -8.64 7.13
N LEU A 38 -22.09 -9.02 6.83
CA LEU A 38 -21.65 -9.15 5.44
C LEU A 38 -22.57 -10.13 4.69
N PRO A 39 -22.92 -9.84 3.42
CA PRO A 39 -23.78 -10.71 2.64
C PRO A 39 -23.25 -12.14 2.62
N MET A 40 -24.12 -13.12 2.86
CA MET A 40 -23.74 -14.53 2.94
C MET A 40 -24.70 -15.45 2.19
N ASN A 41 -24.21 -16.63 1.81
CA ASN A 41 -25.05 -17.67 1.22
C ASN A 41 -25.48 -18.66 2.30
N PRO A 42 -26.78 -18.72 2.66
CA PRO A 42 -27.25 -19.53 3.78
C PRO A 42 -27.20 -21.04 3.51
N THR A 43 -27.08 -21.47 2.25
CA THR A 43 -26.93 -22.89 1.91
C THR A 43 -25.51 -23.37 2.19
N THR A 44 -24.50 -22.54 1.97
CA THR A 44 -23.09 -22.92 2.17
C THR A 44 -22.50 -22.42 3.48
N GLY A 45 -23.13 -21.45 4.15
CA GLY A 45 -22.58 -20.75 5.31
C GLY A 45 -21.51 -19.71 4.94
N ASN A 46 -21.12 -19.61 3.66
CA ASN A 46 -20.01 -18.76 3.25
C ASN A 46 -20.45 -17.32 2.96
N ARG A 47 -19.64 -16.35 3.38
CA ARG A 47 -19.81 -14.96 2.97
C ARG A 47 -19.51 -14.75 1.48
N TYR A 48 -20.24 -13.84 0.85
CA TYR A 48 -19.81 -13.25 -0.42
C TYR A 48 -18.58 -12.37 -0.19
N ARG A 49 -17.73 -12.24 -1.21
CA ARG A 49 -16.44 -11.54 -1.09
C ARG A 49 -16.25 -10.47 -2.16
N GLY A 50 -15.42 -9.48 -1.86
CA GLY A 50 -14.97 -8.45 -2.79
C GLY A 50 -16.12 -7.69 -3.48
N GLY A 51 -16.02 -7.51 -4.80
CA GLY A 51 -17.01 -6.72 -5.56
C GLY A 51 -18.44 -7.27 -5.49
N ASN A 52 -18.61 -8.59 -5.34
CA ASN A 52 -19.94 -9.17 -5.13
C ASN A 52 -20.52 -8.74 -3.77
N ALA A 53 -19.72 -8.80 -2.70
CA ALA A 53 -20.17 -8.35 -1.38
C ALA A 53 -20.60 -6.88 -1.43
N LEU A 54 -19.75 -6.02 -2.00
CA LEU A 54 -20.05 -4.59 -2.14
C LEU A 54 -21.35 -4.35 -2.92
N GLN A 55 -21.53 -5.03 -4.05
CA GLN A 55 -22.74 -4.90 -4.84
C GLN A 55 -24.00 -5.31 -4.07
N LEU A 56 -23.94 -6.42 -3.32
CA LEU A 56 -25.08 -6.88 -2.53
C LEU A 56 -25.38 -5.92 -1.37
N MET A 57 -24.36 -5.36 -0.72
CA MET A 57 -24.55 -4.33 0.32
C MET A 57 -25.22 -3.06 -0.22
N MET A 58 -24.93 -2.68 -1.46
CA MET A 58 -25.59 -1.53 -2.10
C MET A 58 -27.09 -1.75 -2.41
N ARG A 59 -27.63 -2.97 -2.23
CA ARG A 59 -29.05 -3.27 -2.48
C ARG A 59 -29.99 -2.93 -1.33
N GLU A 60 -29.45 -2.59 -0.17
CA GLU A 60 -30.22 -2.02 0.94
C GLU A 60 -31.28 -2.93 1.57
N TYR A 61 -31.03 -4.25 1.56
CA TYR A 61 -31.80 -5.22 2.36
C TYR A 61 -31.20 -5.37 3.76
N GLY A 62 -32.04 -5.65 4.76
CA GLY A 62 -31.63 -5.89 6.14
C GLY A 62 -31.26 -7.36 6.43
N ASP A 63 -31.82 -8.32 5.71
CA ASP A 63 -31.41 -9.72 5.82
C ASP A 63 -30.10 -9.96 5.03
N PRO A 64 -29.02 -10.50 5.63
CA PRO A 64 -27.75 -10.68 4.93
C PRO A 64 -27.74 -11.92 4.04
N ARG A 65 -28.80 -12.74 4.01
CA ARG A 65 -28.82 -14.00 3.28
C ARG A 65 -29.19 -13.79 1.82
N TRP A 66 -28.32 -14.26 0.92
CA TRP A 66 -28.52 -14.22 -0.53
C TRP A 66 -28.35 -15.61 -1.14
N MET A 67 -29.29 -16.02 -1.98
CA MET A 67 -29.23 -17.33 -2.62
C MET A 67 -29.80 -17.32 -4.04
N THR A 68 -29.40 -18.28 -4.85
CA THR A 68 -29.96 -18.43 -6.20
C THR A 68 -31.41 -18.94 -6.14
N TYR A 69 -32.17 -18.71 -7.21
CA TYR A 69 -33.54 -19.25 -7.33
C TYR A 69 -33.59 -20.77 -7.11
N ARG A 70 -32.59 -21.51 -7.62
CA ARG A 70 -32.52 -22.97 -7.43
C ARG A 70 -32.26 -23.37 -5.98
N GLN A 71 -31.42 -22.63 -5.26
CA GLN A 71 -31.18 -22.86 -3.84
C GLN A 71 -32.45 -22.60 -3.02
N ALA A 72 -33.21 -21.56 -3.35
CA ALA A 72 -34.51 -21.30 -2.71
C ALA A 72 -35.48 -22.48 -2.91
N GLN A 73 -35.60 -22.98 -4.15
CA GLN A 73 -36.45 -24.15 -4.45
C GLN A 73 -36.01 -25.42 -3.71
N GLN A 74 -34.70 -25.65 -3.58
CA GLN A 74 -34.16 -26.80 -2.82
C GLN A 74 -34.46 -26.69 -1.32
N ALA A 75 -34.59 -25.47 -0.80
CA ALA A 75 -35.03 -25.19 0.55
C ALA A 75 -36.58 -25.15 0.68
N GLU A 76 -37.31 -25.64 -0.32
CA GLU A 76 -38.78 -25.60 -0.39
C GLU A 76 -39.38 -24.19 -0.26
N ALA A 77 -38.59 -23.18 -0.57
CA ALA A 77 -38.94 -21.77 -0.52
C ALA A 77 -39.14 -21.19 -1.94
N GLN A 78 -39.85 -20.07 -2.04
CA GLN A 78 -40.27 -19.51 -3.32
C GLN A 78 -39.95 -18.01 -3.41
N VAL A 79 -39.14 -17.63 -4.39
CA VAL A 79 -38.96 -16.21 -4.75
C VAL A 79 -40.32 -15.65 -5.18
N ARG A 80 -40.74 -14.52 -4.59
CA ARG A 80 -42.04 -13.91 -4.90
C ARG A 80 -42.14 -13.49 -6.36
N LYS A 81 -43.36 -13.60 -6.91
CA LYS A 81 -43.64 -13.21 -8.29
C LYS A 81 -43.39 -11.70 -8.47
N GLY A 82 -42.54 -11.36 -9.43
CA GLY A 82 -42.20 -9.97 -9.78
C GLY A 82 -40.87 -9.49 -9.21
N GLU A 83 -40.30 -10.22 -8.24
CA GLU A 83 -38.98 -9.93 -7.70
C GLU A 83 -37.88 -10.10 -8.75
N ARG A 84 -36.86 -9.24 -8.68
CA ARG A 84 -35.72 -9.27 -9.60
C ARG A 84 -34.47 -9.69 -8.86
N GLY A 85 -33.73 -10.62 -9.46
CA GLY A 85 -32.45 -11.08 -8.92
C GLY A 85 -31.36 -10.04 -9.11
N THR A 86 -30.41 -10.01 -8.18
CA THR A 86 -29.21 -9.19 -8.26
C THR A 86 -28.10 -10.01 -8.93
N PRO A 87 -27.47 -9.50 -10.01
CA PRO A 87 -26.40 -10.23 -10.68
C PRO A 87 -25.15 -10.25 -9.79
N ILE A 88 -24.43 -11.36 -9.78
CA ILE A 88 -23.09 -11.50 -9.20
C ILE A 88 -22.17 -12.11 -10.24
N ILE A 89 -20.89 -11.81 -10.18
CA ILE A 89 -19.88 -12.32 -11.11
C ILE A 89 -18.95 -13.32 -10.43
N TYR A 90 -18.69 -14.44 -11.09
CA TYR A 90 -17.68 -15.39 -10.63
C TYR A 90 -16.85 -15.90 -11.81
N TRP A 91 -15.64 -16.33 -11.48
CA TRP A 91 -14.67 -16.82 -12.46
C TRP A 91 -14.61 -18.32 -12.41
N LYS A 92 -14.80 -18.96 -13.56
CA LYS A 92 -14.55 -20.38 -13.73
C LYS A 92 -13.17 -20.53 -14.35
N VAL A 93 -12.27 -21.22 -13.64
CA VAL A 93 -10.92 -21.55 -14.10
C VAL A 93 -10.82 -22.98 -14.60
N GLU A 94 -11.81 -23.81 -14.29
CA GLU A 94 -11.87 -25.24 -14.64
C GLU A 94 -13.16 -25.59 -15.38
N GLU A 95 -13.13 -26.59 -16.24
CA GLU A 95 -14.31 -27.11 -16.92
C GLU A 95 -14.25 -28.63 -16.98
N GLU A 96 -15.34 -29.30 -16.64
CA GLU A 96 -15.50 -30.73 -16.91
C GLU A 96 -15.71 -30.94 -18.41
N ARG A 97 -14.87 -31.76 -19.04
CA ARG A 97 -15.03 -32.22 -20.42
C ARG A 97 -15.12 -33.73 -20.46
N SER A 98 -15.94 -34.25 -21.36
CA SER A 98 -15.97 -35.69 -21.61
C SER A 98 -14.61 -36.14 -22.14
N VAL A 99 -14.01 -37.13 -21.48
CA VAL A 99 -12.78 -37.79 -21.94
C VAL A 99 -13.08 -38.36 -23.31
N ARG A 100 -12.24 -38.03 -24.30
CA ARG A 100 -12.36 -38.58 -25.66
C ARG A 100 -11.21 -39.54 -25.91
N GLY A 101 -11.53 -40.72 -26.47
CA GLY A 101 -10.53 -41.68 -26.91
C GLY A 101 -9.76 -41.21 -28.15
N GLU A 102 -8.77 -41.98 -28.59
CA GLU A 102 -7.99 -41.68 -29.81
C GLU A 102 -8.86 -41.56 -31.08
N ASP A 103 -10.07 -42.13 -31.07
CA ASP A 103 -11.06 -42.04 -32.15
C ASP A 103 -12.00 -40.81 -32.04
N GLY A 104 -11.77 -39.95 -31.04
CA GLY A 104 -12.56 -38.75 -30.78
C GLY A 104 -13.93 -39.00 -30.14
N LYS A 105 -14.26 -40.26 -29.77
CA LYS A 105 -15.54 -40.60 -29.12
C LYS A 105 -15.46 -40.47 -27.60
N PRO A 106 -16.58 -40.14 -26.92
CA PRO A 106 -16.64 -40.11 -25.47
C PRO A 106 -16.31 -41.50 -24.89
N VAL A 107 -15.42 -41.54 -23.92
CA VAL A 107 -15.12 -42.76 -23.14
C VAL A 107 -16.16 -42.86 -22.03
N TYR A 108 -16.67 -44.06 -21.78
CA TYR A 108 -17.68 -44.32 -20.75
C TYR A 108 -17.09 -45.18 -19.62
N ASP A 109 -17.60 -45.00 -18.41
CA ASP A 109 -17.29 -45.86 -17.26
C ASP A 109 -18.06 -47.19 -17.34
N LYS A 110 -17.86 -48.05 -16.34
CA LYS A 110 -18.48 -49.37 -16.26
C LYS A 110 -20.01 -49.32 -16.09
N ASP A 111 -20.53 -48.17 -15.69
CA ASP A 111 -21.96 -47.93 -15.44
C ASP A 111 -22.63 -47.22 -16.63
N GLY A 112 -21.89 -46.96 -17.71
CA GLY A 112 -22.38 -46.32 -18.94
C GLY A 112 -22.42 -44.79 -18.88
N ASN A 113 -21.83 -44.16 -17.87
CA ASN A 113 -21.72 -42.70 -17.80
C ASN A 113 -20.46 -42.23 -18.54
N SER A 114 -20.53 -41.10 -19.24
CA SER A 114 -19.34 -40.55 -19.90
C SER A 114 -18.30 -40.16 -18.84
N LEU A 115 -17.08 -40.70 -18.94
CA LEU A 115 -15.95 -40.27 -18.14
C LEU A 115 -15.71 -38.79 -18.41
N LYS A 116 -15.56 -38.01 -17.34
CA LYS A 116 -15.26 -36.59 -17.40
C LYS A 116 -13.89 -36.34 -16.81
N GLU A 117 -13.12 -35.49 -17.46
CA GLU A 117 -11.89 -34.92 -16.93
C GLU A 117 -12.12 -33.45 -16.59
N THR A 118 -11.49 -32.99 -15.50
CA THR A 118 -11.47 -31.57 -15.17
C THR A 118 -10.30 -30.93 -15.90
N VAL A 119 -10.59 -30.05 -16.85
CA VAL A 119 -9.59 -29.36 -17.66
C VAL A 119 -9.47 -27.92 -17.16
N GLN A 120 -8.23 -27.48 -16.91
CA GLN A 120 -7.94 -26.07 -16.63
C GLN A 120 -8.18 -25.24 -17.90
N LEU A 121 -8.99 -24.20 -17.77
CA LEU A 121 -9.24 -23.26 -18.85
C LEU A 121 -8.00 -22.37 -19.03
N GLU A 122 -7.47 -22.30 -20.25
CA GLU A 122 -6.35 -21.40 -20.60
C GLU A 122 -6.63 -19.92 -20.26
N ARG A 123 -7.91 -19.53 -20.24
CA ARG A 123 -8.36 -18.22 -19.77
C ARG A 123 -9.55 -18.38 -18.83
N PRO A 124 -9.51 -17.77 -17.63
CA PRO A 124 -10.66 -17.73 -16.73
C PRO A 124 -11.87 -17.15 -17.46
N ARG A 125 -13.00 -17.85 -17.37
CA ARG A 125 -14.26 -17.39 -17.96
C ARG A 125 -15.14 -16.79 -16.87
N SER A 126 -15.58 -15.56 -17.06
CA SER A 126 -16.55 -14.94 -16.15
C SER A 126 -17.97 -15.44 -16.45
N PHE A 127 -18.73 -15.63 -15.39
CA PHE A 127 -20.14 -15.98 -15.42
C PHE A 127 -20.92 -15.04 -14.53
N ILE A 128 -22.11 -14.66 -14.99
CA ILE A 128 -23.07 -13.92 -14.19
C ILE A 128 -24.12 -14.91 -13.69
N SER A 129 -24.29 -14.96 -12.38
CA SER A 129 -25.42 -15.61 -11.73
C SER A 129 -26.32 -14.57 -11.08
N TYR A 130 -27.58 -14.91 -10.85
CA TYR A 130 -28.52 -14.03 -10.18
C TYR A 130 -28.89 -14.62 -8.82
N VAL A 131 -28.77 -13.80 -7.78
CA VAL A 131 -29.13 -14.14 -6.41
C VAL A 131 -30.26 -13.25 -5.93
N PHE A 132 -31.05 -13.77 -5.01
CA PHE A 132 -32.19 -13.11 -4.40
C PHE A 132 -31.91 -13.00 -2.91
N ASN A 133 -32.23 -11.85 -2.34
CA ASN A 133 -32.17 -11.66 -0.91
C ASN A 133 -33.27 -12.50 -0.23
N ALA A 134 -33.03 -12.98 0.99
CA ALA A 134 -34.03 -13.74 1.74
C ALA A 134 -35.34 -12.97 1.95
N GLU A 135 -35.30 -11.64 2.05
CA GLU A 135 -36.51 -10.82 2.10
C GLU A 135 -37.38 -10.94 0.84
N GLN A 136 -36.81 -11.36 -0.30
CA GLN A 136 -37.52 -11.58 -1.57
C GLN A 136 -38.16 -12.98 -1.69
N ILE A 137 -37.98 -13.84 -0.69
CA ILE A 137 -38.29 -15.27 -0.75
C ILE A 137 -39.27 -15.64 0.36
N ASP A 138 -40.41 -16.21 -0.01
CA ASP A 138 -41.39 -16.74 0.93
C ASP A 138 -41.03 -18.18 1.32
N GLY A 139 -41.30 -18.55 2.57
CA GLY A 139 -41.07 -19.91 3.08
C GLY A 139 -39.67 -20.18 3.65
N LEU A 140 -38.78 -19.17 3.68
CA LEU A 140 -37.52 -19.29 4.40
C LEU A 140 -37.74 -19.17 5.92
N PRO A 141 -36.97 -19.93 6.74
CA PRO A 141 -36.92 -19.70 8.17
C PRO A 141 -36.51 -18.26 8.48
N PRO A 142 -37.09 -17.64 9.53
CA PRO A 142 -36.69 -16.31 9.97
C PRO A 142 -35.18 -16.31 10.28
N LEU A 143 -34.54 -15.17 10.05
CA LEU A 143 -33.15 -15.00 10.46
C LEU A 143 -33.08 -15.18 11.97
N VAL A 144 -32.41 -16.24 12.42
CA VAL A 144 -32.10 -16.40 13.83
C VAL A 144 -30.95 -15.45 14.10
N ALA A 145 -31.23 -14.33 14.76
CA ALA A 145 -30.19 -13.40 15.19
C ALA A 145 -29.27 -14.15 16.16
N ASP A 146 -28.05 -14.46 15.73
CA ASP A 146 -27.17 -15.37 16.49
C ASP A 146 -26.71 -14.75 17.81
N LYS A 147 -26.78 -13.42 17.95
CA LYS A 147 -26.71 -12.67 19.22
C LYS A 147 -27.52 -11.38 19.04
N GLU A 148 -28.23 -10.92 20.08
CA GLU A 148 -28.68 -9.53 20.11
C GLU A 148 -27.43 -8.66 19.88
N ARG A 149 -27.48 -7.76 18.90
CA ARG A 149 -26.36 -6.88 18.60
C ARG A 149 -26.15 -5.98 19.82
N VAL A 150 -25.13 -6.30 20.61
CA VAL A 150 -24.70 -5.48 21.75
C VAL A 150 -24.12 -4.18 21.19
N TRP A 151 -24.12 -3.11 21.99
CA TRP A 151 -23.42 -1.86 21.68
C TRP A 151 -21.99 -2.13 21.16
N ALA A 152 -21.46 -1.20 20.34
CA ALA A 152 -20.20 -1.34 19.61
C ALA A 152 -19.10 -2.01 20.44
N ASP A 153 -18.52 -3.10 19.92
CA ASP A 153 -17.45 -3.83 20.59
C ASP A 153 -16.09 -3.20 20.26
N VAL A 154 -15.87 -2.04 20.88
CA VAL A 154 -14.62 -1.28 20.77
C VAL A 154 -13.42 -2.05 21.35
N GLN A 155 -13.65 -3.04 22.22
CA GLN A 155 -12.59 -3.84 22.82
C GLN A 155 -11.92 -4.74 21.79
N ARG A 156 -12.70 -5.34 20.88
CA ARG A 156 -12.14 -6.12 19.75
C ARG A 156 -11.24 -5.24 18.86
N ALA A 157 -11.62 -3.99 18.61
CA ALA A 157 -10.78 -3.06 17.84
C ALA A 157 -9.48 -2.68 18.57
N GLU A 158 -9.53 -2.39 19.88
CA GLU A 158 -8.30 -2.12 20.66
C GLU A 158 -7.39 -3.36 20.64
N ASN A 159 -7.94 -4.56 20.82
CA ASN A 159 -7.18 -5.82 20.78
C ASN A 159 -6.48 -6.02 19.43
N ILE A 160 -7.17 -5.75 18.31
CA ILE A 160 -6.61 -5.81 16.96
C ILE A 160 -5.47 -4.79 16.80
N LEU A 161 -5.66 -3.55 17.25
CA LEU A 161 -4.64 -2.50 17.19
C LEU A 161 -3.39 -2.89 17.99
N GLU A 162 -3.56 -3.45 19.19
CA GLU A 162 -2.46 -3.95 20.01
C GLU A 162 -1.75 -5.15 19.35
N ALA A 163 -2.51 -6.15 18.90
CA ALA A 163 -1.97 -7.34 18.24
C ALA A 163 -1.23 -7.04 16.94
N SER A 164 -1.68 -6.03 16.20
CA SER A 164 -1.03 -5.61 14.96
C SER A 164 0.41 -5.13 15.16
N GLY A 165 0.76 -4.72 16.38
CA GLY A 165 2.07 -4.16 16.71
C GLY A 165 2.35 -2.82 16.00
N VAL A 166 1.31 -2.18 15.44
CA VAL A 166 1.47 -0.90 14.76
C VAL A 166 1.94 0.17 15.73
N LYS A 167 2.86 1.02 15.26
CA LYS A 167 3.29 2.18 16.05
C LYS A 167 2.21 3.26 16.01
N LEU A 168 1.45 3.38 17.09
CA LEU A 168 0.50 4.46 17.31
C LEU A 168 1.19 5.67 17.95
N VAL A 169 0.95 6.86 17.40
CA VAL A 169 1.44 8.13 17.94
C VAL A 169 0.25 9.08 18.14
N HIS A 170 -0.11 9.30 19.40
CA HIS A 170 -1.14 10.29 19.76
C HIS A 170 -0.51 11.66 19.99
N ARG A 171 -1.09 12.70 19.37
CA ARG A 171 -0.71 14.10 19.61
C ARG A 171 -1.89 15.02 19.39
N ALA A 172 -1.87 16.19 20.02
CA ALA A 172 -2.87 17.23 19.74
C ALA A 172 -2.76 17.69 18.28
N GLN A 173 -3.67 17.23 17.43
CA GLN A 173 -3.72 17.54 15.99
C GLN A 173 -5.16 17.49 15.46
N GLY A 174 -5.38 18.00 14.24
CA GLY A 174 -6.71 18.10 13.63
C GLY A 174 -7.09 16.99 12.65
N HIS A 175 -6.20 16.04 12.36
CA HIS A 175 -6.43 14.96 11.38
C HIS A 175 -5.66 13.71 11.78
N ALA A 176 -6.16 12.52 11.41
CA ALA A 176 -5.42 11.26 11.48
C ALA A 176 -4.68 10.99 10.17
N PHE A 177 -3.60 10.19 10.21
CA PHE A 177 -2.93 9.69 9.00
C PHE A 177 -1.95 8.57 9.29
N TYR A 178 -1.81 7.64 8.34
CA TYR A 178 -0.70 6.71 8.23
C TYR A 178 0.50 7.36 7.52
N ARG A 179 1.68 7.24 8.13
CA ARG A 179 2.94 7.74 7.55
C ARG A 179 3.83 6.60 7.08
N LEU A 180 3.78 6.32 5.77
CA LEU A 180 4.54 5.24 5.13
C LEU A 180 6.03 5.19 5.49
N GLY A 181 6.72 6.34 5.44
CA GLY A 181 8.18 6.39 5.68
C GLY A 181 8.63 6.14 7.12
N GLU A 182 7.72 6.24 8.09
CA GLU A 182 7.99 5.95 9.50
C GLU A 182 7.34 4.65 9.98
N ASP A 183 6.55 4.04 9.11
CA ASP A 183 5.64 2.93 9.39
C ASP A 183 4.83 3.13 10.69
N ALA A 184 4.21 4.30 10.83
CA ALA A 184 3.50 4.72 12.03
C ALA A 184 2.16 5.39 11.70
N ILE A 185 1.17 5.19 12.57
CA ILE A 185 -0.13 5.84 12.51
C ILE A 185 -0.13 6.99 13.51
N TYR A 186 -0.54 8.17 13.04
CA TYR A 186 -0.68 9.37 13.85
C TYR A 186 -2.16 9.66 14.08
N LEU A 187 -2.58 9.68 15.35
CA LEU A 187 -3.96 9.95 15.75
C LEU A 187 -4.04 11.23 16.59
N PRO A 188 -5.13 12.00 16.49
CA PRO A 188 -5.50 12.96 17.53
C PRO A 188 -5.58 12.30 18.90
N GLU A 189 -5.45 13.08 19.98
CA GLU A 189 -5.61 12.53 21.32
C GLU A 189 -7.03 11.98 21.51
N LYS A 190 -7.19 10.84 22.22
CA LYS A 190 -8.52 10.20 22.44
C LYS A 190 -9.57 11.21 22.93
N LYS A 191 -9.19 12.18 23.78
CA LYS A 191 -10.08 13.24 24.30
C LYS A 191 -10.60 14.25 23.26
N GLN A 192 -10.03 14.27 22.05
CA GLN A 192 -10.46 15.13 20.94
C GLN A 192 -11.60 14.50 20.14
N PHE A 193 -11.85 13.20 20.30
CA PHE A 193 -12.97 12.51 19.66
C PHE A 193 -14.23 12.67 20.49
N SER A 194 -15.38 12.79 19.82
CA SER A 194 -16.71 12.90 20.45
C SER A 194 -17.25 11.54 20.92
N SER A 195 -16.71 10.44 20.42
CA SER A 195 -17.09 9.07 20.78
C SER A 195 -15.93 8.08 20.62
N GLU A 196 -16.02 6.94 21.29
CA GLU A 196 -15.04 5.85 21.15
C GLU A 196 -15.14 5.20 19.77
N GLU A 197 -16.36 5.03 19.25
CA GLU A 197 -16.61 4.49 17.91
C GLU A 197 -15.94 5.34 16.84
N GLY A 198 -16.01 6.68 16.97
CA GLY A 198 -15.32 7.60 16.07
C GLY A 198 -13.81 7.42 16.12
N TYR A 199 -13.23 7.28 17.32
CA TYR A 199 -11.81 7.02 17.48
C TYR A 199 -11.38 5.71 16.82
N TYR A 200 -12.07 4.60 17.11
CA TYR A 200 -11.71 3.29 16.58
C TYR A 200 -11.97 3.17 15.08
N SER A 201 -13.06 3.73 14.57
CA SER A 201 -13.32 3.80 13.13
C SER A 201 -12.20 4.55 12.40
N THR A 202 -11.73 5.69 12.93
CA THR A 202 -10.59 6.41 12.37
C THR A 202 -9.29 5.60 12.48
N ALA A 203 -9.03 4.96 13.61
CA ALA A 203 -7.83 4.14 13.79
C ALA A 203 -7.80 2.94 12.83
N LEU A 204 -8.94 2.29 12.57
CA LEU A 204 -9.07 1.16 11.65
C LEU A 204 -8.96 1.60 10.18
N HIS A 205 -9.42 2.79 9.83
CA HIS A 205 -9.14 3.41 8.54
C HIS A 205 -7.62 3.58 8.33
N GLU A 206 -6.91 4.17 9.30
CA GLU A 206 -5.46 4.32 9.20
C GLU A 206 -4.71 2.97 9.24
N LEU A 207 -5.23 1.99 9.97
CA LEU A 207 -4.71 0.63 9.97
C LEU A 207 -4.87 -0.01 8.57
N SER A 208 -5.99 0.28 7.89
CA SER A 208 -6.22 -0.16 6.52
C SER A 208 -5.12 0.36 5.59
N HIS A 209 -4.76 1.65 5.68
CA HIS A 209 -3.59 2.19 4.99
C HIS A 209 -2.28 1.53 5.41
N TRP A 210 -2.09 1.34 6.72
CA TRP A 210 -0.89 0.68 7.24
C TRP A 210 -0.69 -0.70 6.58
N THR A 211 -1.72 -1.52 6.39
CA THR A 211 -1.57 -2.82 5.72
C THR A 211 -0.96 -2.74 4.30
N GLY A 212 -1.00 -1.58 3.65
CA GLY A 212 -0.51 -1.38 2.28
C GLY A 212 1.00 -1.33 2.12
N ASN A 213 1.78 -1.21 3.19
CA ASN A 213 3.25 -1.16 3.13
C ASN A 213 3.88 -2.37 2.40
N GLU A 214 5.08 -2.18 1.84
CA GLU A 214 5.82 -3.20 1.09
C GLU A 214 6.08 -4.50 1.87
N SER A 215 6.17 -4.42 3.19
CA SER A 215 6.36 -5.58 4.08
C SER A 215 5.09 -6.38 4.35
N ARG A 216 3.93 -5.90 3.87
CA ARG A 216 2.60 -6.45 4.15
C ARG A 216 1.86 -6.75 2.84
N LEU A 217 0.80 -6.01 2.51
CA LEU A 217 0.00 -6.22 1.30
C LEU A 217 0.59 -5.52 0.06
N ASN A 218 1.66 -4.73 0.22
CA ASN A 218 2.44 -4.12 -0.86
C ASN A 218 1.59 -3.44 -1.94
N ARG A 219 0.73 -2.53 -1.51
CA ARG A 219 -0.14 -1.73 -2.38
C ARG A 219 0.57 -0.46 -2.83
N GLU A 220 0.09 0.09 -3.94
CA GLU A 220 0.65 1.31 -4.54
C GLU A 220 0.17 2.56 -3.77
N PHE A 221 1.11 3.38 -3.31
CA PHE A 221 0.84 4.70 -2.72
C PHE A 221 1.21 5.82 -3.70
N GLY A 222 0.44 6.90 -3.67
CA GLY A 222 0.71 8.11 -4.46
C GLY A 222 0.79 9.36 -3.58
N PRO A 223 1.33 10.48 -4.12
CA PRO A 223 1.27 11.76 -3.41
C PRO A 223 -0.18 12.23 -3.29
N PHE A 224 -0.46 13.00 -2.23
CA PHE A 224 -1.78 13.59 -1.98
C PHE A 224 -2.36 14.25 -3.25
N GLY A 225 -3.63 13.97 -3.53
CA GLY A 225 -4.35 14.48 -4.71
C GLY A 225 -4.04 13.77 -6.03
N SER A 226 -3.18 12.74 -6.05
CA SER A 226 -2.97 11.90 -7.24
C SER A 226 -4.05 10.84 -7.41
N ILE A 227 -4.13 10.26 -8.62
CA ILE A 227 -5.03 9.13 -8.89
C ILE A 227 -4.66 7.91 -8.04
N ALA A 228 -3.37 7.62 -7.88
CA ALA A 228 -2.90 6.51 -7.05
C ALA A 228 -3.30 6.72 -5.58
N TYR A 229 -3.19 7.94 -5.08
CA TYR A 229 -3.67 8.30 -3.74
C TYR A 229 -5.17 8.07 -3.59
N ALA A 230 -6.00 8.62 -4.50
CA ALA A 230 -7.45 8.45 -4.44
C ALA A 230 -7.89 6.97 -4.57
N LYS A 231 -7.14 6.15 -5.30
CA LYS A 231 -7.36 4.70 -5.39
C LYS A 231 -7.07 3.98 -4.07
N GLU A 232 -6.03 4.39 -3.35
CA GLU A 232 -5.70 3.82 -2.04
C GLU A 232 -6.71 4.26 -0.96
N GLU A 233 -7.15 5.52 -0.98
CA GLU A 233 -8.26 6.00 -0.13
C GLU A 233 -9.53 5.16 -0.35
N LEU A 234 -9.91 4.90 -1.60
CA LEU A 234 -11.08 4.05 -1.90
C LEU A 234 -10.95 2.64 -1.32
N ARG A 235 -9.73 2.07 -1.33
CA ARG A 235 -9.47 0.73 -0.76
C ARG A 235 -9.54 0.75 0.76
N ALA A 236 -8.93 1.75 1.38
CA ALA A 236 -8.95 1.92 2.83
C ALA A 236 -10.37 2.16 3.36
N GLU A 237 -11.18 2.94 2.66
CA GLU A 237 -12.59 3.16 2.99
C GLU A 237 -13.43 1.89 2.94
N ILE A 238 -13.36 1.14 1.83
CA ILE A 238 -14.09 -0.12 1.70
C ILE A 238 -13.59 -1.13 2.74
N GLY A 239 -12.28 -1.16 3.01
CA GLY A 239 -11.67 -2.02 4.02
C GLY A 239 -12.16 -1.68 5.42
N ASN A 240 -12.13 -0.40 5.80
CA ASN A 240 -12.61 0.08 7.09
C ASN A 240 -14.09 -0.22 7.29
N MET A 241 -14.92 -0.04 6.26
CA MET A 241 -16.32 -0.42 6.26
C MET A 241 -16.53 -1.90 6.55
N MET A 242 -15.79 -2.77 5.86
CA MET A 242 -15.89 -4.23 6.07
C MET A 242 -15.45 -4.63 7.48
N ILE A 243 -14.31 -4.10 7.96
CA ILE A 243 -13.78 -4.39 9.30
C ILE A 243 -14.75 -3.87 10.37
N SER A 244 -15.15 -2.60 10.30
CA SER A 244 -16.02 -2.03 11.33
C SER A 244 -17.41 -2.67 11.31
N GLY A 245 -17.92 -3.08 10.15
CA GLY A 245 -19.14 -3.87 10.04
C GLY A 245 -19.06 -5.18 10.83
N GLU A 246 -17.97 -5.92 10.64
CA GLU A 246 -17.65 -7.17 11.35
C GLU A 246 -17.46 -6.97 12.86
N LEU A 247 -16.87 -5.84 13.27
CA LEU A 247 -16.69 -5.49 14.68
C LEU A 247 -17.93 -4.87 15.32
N GLY A 248 -18.95 -4.52 14.53
CA GLY A 248 -20.11 -3.76 15.00
C GLY A 248 -19.79 -2.31 15.40
N ILE A 249 -18.69 -1.77 14.89
CA ILE A 249 -18.29 -0.38 15.09
C ILE A 249 -18.92 0.45 13.96
N GLY A 250 -19.64 1.52 14.30
CA GLY A 250 -20.20 2.43 13.31
C GLY A 250 -19.09 3.12 12.49
N GLN A 251 -19.44 3.68 11.33
CA GLN A 251 -18.51 4.47 10.53
C GLN A 251 -18.52 5.94 10.97
N SER A 252 -17.34 6.55 11.10
CA SER A 252 -17.22 8.01 11.14
C SER A 252 -17.34 8.58 9.72
N VAL A 253 -18.13 9.64 9.55
CA VAL A 253 -18.49 10.21 8.24
C VAL A 253 -17.70 11.49 7.90
N ASP A 254 -16.93 12.02 8.86
CA ASP A 254 -16.49 13.41 8.82
C ASP A 254 -15.39 13.74 7.78
N ASP A 255 -14.70 12.75 7.15
CA ASP A 255 -13.52 13.01 6.30
C ASP A 255 -13.64 12.59 4.82
N HIS A 256 -14.76 12.00 4.37
CA HIS A 256 -14.81 11.36 3.03
C HIS A 256 -15.06 12.32 1.86
N ALA A 257 -15.65 13.49 2.12
CA ALA A 257 -16.14 14.40 1.08
C ALA A 257 -15.04 14.92 0.13
N ALA A 258 -13.79 15.01 0.61
CA ALA A 258 -12.66 15.52 -0.16
C ALA A 258 -12.29 14.63 -1.36
N TYR A 259 -12.58 13.33 -1.30
CA TYR A 259 -12.15 12.36 -2.30
C TYR A 259 -13.27 11.86 -3.22
N VAL A 260 -14.53 12.05 -2.83
CA VAL A 260 -15.71 11.59 -3.59
C VAL A 260 -15.62 11.94 -5.07
N GLN A 261 -15.24 13.19 -5.40
CA GLN A 261 -15.13 13.63 -6.80
C GLN A 261 -14.01 12.89 -7.56
N SER A 262 -12.90 12.59 -6.89
CA SER A 262 -11.80 11.80 -7.47
C SER A 262 -12.24 10.35 -7.68
N TRP A 263 -12.97 9.75 -6.74
CA TRP A 263 -13.51 8.39 -6.89
C TRP A 263 -14.52 8.30 -8.03
N ILE A 264 -15.47 9.24 -8.11
CA ILE A 264 -16.45 9.29 -9.21
C ILE A 264 -15.73 9.32 -10.55
N LYS A 265 -14.71 10.18 -10.69
CA LYS A 265 -13.92 10.25 -11.92
C LYS A 265 -13.23 8.92 -12.22
N ILE A 266 -12.55 8.32 -11.24
CA ILE A 266 -11.84 7.05 -11.41
C ILE A 266 -12.79 5.93 -11.85
N LEU A 267 -13.99 5.86 -11.26
CA LEU A 267 -14.99 4.84 -11.57
C LEU A 267 -15.64 5.05 -12.94
N ARG A 268 -15.81 6.31 -13.39
CA ARG A 268 -16.24 6.63 -14.76
C ARG A 268 -15.19 6.25 -15.79
N ASP A 269 -13.92 6.52 -15.50
CA ASP A 269 -12.81 6.23 -16.41
C ASP A 269 -12.51 4.72 -16.49
N ASP A 270 -12.59 4.00 -15.37
CA ASP A 270 -12.42 2.55 -15.30
C ASP A 270 -13.41 1.89 -14.31
N PRO A 271 -14.58 1.43 -14.81
CA PRO A 271 -15.58 0.74 -14.00
C PRO A 271 -15.08 -0.52 -13.31
N ARG A 272 -13.99 -1.15 -13.78
CA ARG A 272 -13.43 -2.33 -13.12
C ARG A 272 -12.67 -1.99 -11.85
N GLU A 273 -12.37 -0.70 -11.61
CA GLU A 273 -11.72 -0.26 -10.39
C GLU A 273 -12.54 -0.63 -9.15
N VAL A 274 -13.88 -0.59 -9.19
CA VAL A 274 -14.71 -0.96 -8.03
C VAL A 274 -14.43 -2.39 -7.55
N PHE A 275 -14.29 -3.34 -8.47
CA PHE A 275 -14.00 -4.74 -8.14
C PHE A 275 -12.55 -4.92 -7.67
N ARG A 276 -11.60 -4.17 -8.24
CA ARG A 276 -10.20 -4.22 -7.78
C ARG A 276 -10.05 -3.64 -6.38
N ALA A 277 -10.67 -2.49 -6.13
CA ALA A 277 -10.68 -1.85 -4.82
C ALA A 277 -11.36 -2.74 -3.77
N ALA A 278 -12.51 -3.33 -4.10
CA ALA A 278 -13.20 -4.25 -3.19
C ALA A 278 -12.41 -5.56 -2.96
N ALA A 279 -11.70 -6.08 -3.97
CA ALA A 279 -10.83 -7.25 -3.81
C ALA A 279 -9.61 -6.96 -2.93
N ASP A 280 -9.04 -5.75 -3.01
CA ASP A 280 -7.96 -5.33 -2.12
C ASP A 280 -8.48 -5.05 -0.71
N ALA A 281 -9.67 -4.46 -0.56
CA ALA A 281 -10.34 -4.25 0.71
C ALA A 281 -10.65 -5.57 1.44
N GLU A 282 -11.04 -6.62 0.71
CA GLU A 282 -11.19 -7.97 1.28
C GLU A 282 -9.88 -8.49 1.87
N LYS A 283 -8.74 -8.28 1.19
CA LYS A 283 -7.43 -8.66 1.72
C LYS A 283 -7.04 -7.83 2.94
N ILE A 284 -7.42 -6.54 2.97
CA ILE A 284 -7.22 -5.68 4.13
C ILE A 284 -7.99 -6.26 5.32
N MET A 285 -9.28 -6.55 5.14
CA MET A 285 -10.11 -7.16 6.17
C MET A 285 -9.52 -8.49 6.64
N ASP A 286 -9.22 -9.41 5.72
CA ASP A 286 -8.65 -10.72 6.06
C ASP A 286 -7.36 -10.58 6.88
N TYR A 287 -6.46 -9.68 6.46
CA TYR A 287 -5.19 -9.44 7.16
C TYR A 287 -5.39 -8.83 8.55
N VAL A 288 -6.31 -7.88 8.69
CA VAL A 288 -6.58 -7.22 9.99
C VAL A 288 -7.28 -8.18 10.96
N MET A 289 -8.24 -8.96 10.49
CA MET A 289 -8.98 -9.91 11.33
C MET A 289 -8.10 -11.11 11.77
N GLU A 290 -7.02 -11.42 11.04
CA GLU A 290 -6.07 -12.47 11.45
C GLU A 290 -5.37 -12.16 12.79
N PHE A 291 -5.26 -10.88 13.17
CA PHE A 291 -4.72 -10.48 14.47
C PHE A 291 -5.61 -10.90 15.64
N GLU A 292 -6.93 -10.93 15.45
CA GLU A 292 -7.87 -11.42 16.46
C GLU A 292 -7.73 -12.94 16.65
N HIS A 293 -7.69 -13.69 15.54
CA HIS A 293 -7.61 -15.15 15.59
C HIS A 293 -6.30 -15.65 16.21
N THR A 294 -5.19 -14.92 15.98
CA THR A 294 -3.90 -15.23 16.60
C THR A 294 -3.92 -15.04 18.12
N GLN A 295 -4.67 -14.06 18.62
CA GLN A 295 -4.85 -13.87 20.06
C GLN A 295 -5.70 -14.98 20.70
N GLU A 296 -6.80 -15.38 20.06
CA GLU A 296 -7.66 -16.47 20.54
C GLU A 296 -6.87 -17.77 20.69
N LEU A 297 -6.11 -18.16 19.68
CA LEU A 297 -5.25 -19.36 19.72
C LEU A 297 -4.17 -19.27 20.82
N GLY A 298 -3.60 -18.08 21.03
CA GLY A 298 -2.62 -17.84 22.10
C GLY A 298 -3.24 -18.00 23.50
N GLN A 299 -4.46 -17.48 23.70
CA GLN A 299 -5.20 -17.57 24.96
C GLN A 299 -5.72 -18.99 25.24
N GLU A 300 -6.17 -19.73 24.22
CA GLU A 300 -6.54 -21.14 24.35
C GLU A 300 -5.33 -22.02 24.69
N HIS A 301 -4.16 -21.75 24.10
CA HIS A 301 -2.94 -22.47 24.43
C HIS A 301 -2.49 -22.19 25.87
N GLN A 302 -2.59 -20.94 26.32
CA GLN A 302 -2.21 -20.53 27.67
C GLN A 302 -3.18 -21.05 28.74
N SER A 303 -4.49 -21.03 28.47
CA SER A 303 -5.51 -21.61 29.35
C SER A 303 -5.50 -23.15 29.35
N GLY A 304 -5.10 -23.79 28.26
CA GLY A 304 -4.84 -25.23 28.19
C GLY A 304 -3.62 -25.66 29.02
N LEU A 305 -2.57 -24.84 29.03
CA LEU A 305 -1.40 -25.01 29.90
C LEU A 305 -1.76 -24.84 31.39
N GLU A 306 -2.61 -23.87 31.74
CA GLU A 306 -3.07 -23.67 33.12
C GLU A 306 -4.01 -24.78 33.60
N LYS A 307 -4.88 -25.32 32.74
CA LYS A 307 -5.75 -26.46 33.09
C LYS A 307 -4.98 -27.77 33.28
N ASN A 308 -3.89 -27.99 32.53
CA ASN A 308 -3.00 -29.14 32.74
C ASN A 308 -2.12 -29.03 34.00
N SER A 309 -2.02 -27.83 34.59
CA SER A 309 -1.30 -27.60 35.86
C SER A 309 -2.13 -27.97 37.10
N LEU A 310 -3.47 -27.94 36.99
CA LEU A 310 -4.40 -28.15 38.13
C LEU A 310 -4.86 -29.60 38.33
N GLY A 311 -4.16 -30.59 37.74
CA GLY A 311 -4.59 -31.98 37.70
C GLY A 311 -3.53 -33.00 38.12
N MET A 312 -2.97 -32.92 39.33
CA MET A 312 -2.33 -34.08 39.98
C MET A 312 -2.61 -34.11 41.49
N PRO A 313 -2.90 -35.30 42.10
CA PRO A 313 -3.33 -35.41 43.48
C PRO A 313 -2.16 -35.43 44.48
N GLU A 314 -2.40 -34.85 45.66
CA GLU A 314 -1.52 -34.85 46.83
C GLU A 314 -1.27 -36.27 47.39
N GLN A 315 0.00 -36.67 47.51
CA GLN A 315 0.51 -37.52 48.60
C GLN A 315 1.95 -37.12 48.91
N GLY A 316 2.18 -36.59 50.12
CA GLY A 316 3.49 -36.16 50.60
C GLY A 316 4.28 -37.27 51.30
N VAL A 317 5.60 -37.06 51.48
CA VAL A 317 6.37 -37.23 52.74
C VAL A 317 7.65 -36.37 52.63
N GLU A 318 8.02 -35.76 53.76
CA GLU A 318 9.10 -34.82 54.09
C GLU A 318 10.52 -35.22 53.63
N LEU A 319 11.41 -34.23 53.49
CA LEU A 319 12.65 -34.09 54.28
C LEU A 319 13.38 -32.75 54.01
N HIS A 320 13.71 -32.09 55.12
CA HIS A 320 14.79 -31.12 55.38
C HIS A 320 14.79 -29.70 54.79
N ALA A 321 14.45 -28.78 55.71
CA ALA A 321 15.22 -27.59 56.08
C ALA A 321 16.55 -27.36 55.34
N ASP A 322 16.55 -26.37 54.43
CA ASP A 322 17.59 -25.35 54.28
C ASP A 322 17.18 -24.40 53.15
N MET A 323 16.35 -23.40 53.47
CA MET A 323 16.02 -22.35 52.51
C MET A 323 15.66 -21.03 53.20
N GLN A 324 16.45 -20.65 54.20
CA GLN A 324 16.49 -19.28 54.75
C GLN A 324 17.94 -18.83 54.97
N GLU A 325 18.80 -19.00 53.97
CA GLU A 325 20.08 -18.27 53.89
C GLU A 325 20.42 -17.73 52.48
N HIS A 326 19.71 -18.16 51.43
CA HIS A 326 19.99 -17.71 50.05
C HIS A 326 19.21 -16.47 49.56
N GLN A 327 18.42 -15.81 50.41
CA GLN A 327 17.73 -14.55 50.06
C GLN A 327 18.43 -13.28 50.57
N ALA A 328 19.55 -13.39 51.29
CA ALA A 328 20.34 -12.23 51.72
C ALA A 328 21.60 -11.98 50.86
N GLU A 329 21.96 -12.90 49.96
CA GLU A 329 23.22 -12.82 49.19
C GLU A 329 23.01 -12.45 47.71
N ALA A 330 21.80 -12.60 47.18
CA ALA A 330 21.42 -12.11 45.85
C ALA A 330 21.15 -10.59 45.82
N THR A 331 20.73 -10.00 46.96
CA THR A 331 20.41 -8.57 47.06
C THR A 331 21.62 -7.71 47.46
N ARG A 332 22.75 -8.32 47.83
CA ARG A 332 24.02 -7.62 48.11
C ARG A 332 24.98 -7.59 46.92
N SER A 333 24.72 -8.38 45.89
CA SER A 333 25.54 -8.46 44.67
C SER A 333 24.99 -7.60 43.50
N GLN A 334 23.85 -6.93 43.68
CA GLN A 334 23.26 -5.99 42.70
C GLN A 334 23.40 -4.50 43.09
N ALA A 335 24.04 -4.19 44.22
CA ALA A 335 24.30 -2.81 44.66
C ALA A 335 25.78 -2.37 44.52
N ALA A 336 26.64 -3.19 43.90
CA ALA A 336 28.06 -2.88 43.71
C ALA A 336 28.58 -3.30 42.33
N ALA A 337 27.94 -2.81 41.27
CA ALA A 337 28.55 -2.73 39.93
C ALA A 337 27.92 -1.60 39.10
N SER A 338 27.62 -0.47 39.75
CA SER A 338 27.48 0.82 39.07
C SER A 338 28.82 1.56 39.18
N SER A 339 29.82 1.06 38.48
CA SER A 339 31.07 1.76 38.24
C SER A 339 31.27 1.85 36.72
N ASN A 340 31.19 3.07 36.20
CA ASN A 340 31.58 3.52 34.86
C ASN A 340 32.03 2.43 33.88
N ASN A 341 31.12 1.95 33.04
CA ASN A 341 31.49 1.25 31.82
C ASN A 341 31.39 2.27 30.68
N GLU A 342 32.36 3.19 30.62
CA GLU A 342 32.51 4.09 29.48
C GLU A 342 32.62 3.23 28.20
N ARG A 343 31.75 3.48 27.23
CA ARG A 343 31.74 2.79 25.93
C ARG A 343 32.24 3.77 24.88
N VAL A 344 33.24 3.37 24.12
CA VAL A 344 33.75 4.17 22.99
C VAL A 344 33.06 3.68 21.72
N TYR A 345 32.22 4.52 21.12
CA TYR A 345 31.49 4.18 19.89
C TYR A 345 32.35 4.39 18.64
N LEU A 346 32.27 3.43 17.71
CA LEU A 346 33.07 3.37 16.49
C LEU A 346 32.18 3.55 15.25
N ASN A 347 32.68 4.33 14.29
CA ASN A 347 32.02 4.51 13.00
C ASN A 347 32.57 3.51 11.97
N VAL A 348 31.98 2.32 11.94
CA VAL A 348 32.41 1.21 11.06
C VAL A 348 31.52 1.16 9.81
N PRO A 349 32.05 1.45 8.60
CA PRO A 349 31.32 1.29 7.34
C PRO A 349 30.90 -0.17 7.12
N PHE A 350 29.73 -0.37 6.49
CA PHE A 350 29.13 -1.71 6.32
C PHE A 350 30.08 -2.76 5.70
N LYS A 351 30.93 -2.35 4.74
CA LYS A 351 31.92 -3.22 4.08
C LYS A 351 33.05 -3.70 5.00
N GLN A 352 33.23 -3.08 6.16
CA GLN A 352 34.32 -3.36 7.12
C GLN A 352 33.81 -4.01 8.42
N LYS A 353 32.53 -4.40 8.45
CA LYS A 353 31.86 -4.98 9.63
C LYS A 353 32.53 -6.26 10.14
N GLU A 354 32.87 -7.17 9.23
CA GLU A 354 33.46 -8.46 9.62
C GLU A 354 34.91 -8.30 10.10
N GLU A 355 35.64 -7.30 9.59
CA GLU A 355 36.97 -6.92 10.07
C GLU A 355 36.92 -6.29 11.48
N ALA A 356 35.92 -5.43 11.74
CA ALA A 356 35.72 -4.83 13.06
C ALA A 356 35.30 -5.86 14.12
N LYS A 357 34.43 -6.82 13.76
CA LYS A 357 34.07 -7.94 14.65
C LYS A 357 35.26 -8.82 15.01
N ALA A 358 36.14 -9.09 14.05
CA ALA A 358 37.34 -9.90 14.28
C ALA A 358 38.30 -9.25 15.31
N LEU A 359 38.24 -7.92 15.46
CA LEU A 359 39.02 -7.17 16.44
C LEU A 359 38.29 -6.99 17.79
N GLY A 360 37.15 -7.64 18.01
CA GLY A 360 36.45 -7.65 19.31
C GLY A 360 35.47 -6.50 19.53
N VAL A 361 35.06 -5.79 18.47
CA VAL A 361 34.06 -4.72 18.54
C VAL A 361 32.65 -5.30 18.74
N GLN A 362 31.88 -4.75 19.68
CA GLN A 362 30.54 -5.20 20.03
C GLN A 362 29.46 -4.29 19.43
N TRP A 363 28.26 -4.83 19.16
CA TRP A 363 27.14 -4.07 18.60
C TRP A 363 26.17 -3.66 19.70
N ASP A 364 25.90 -2.35 19.81
CA ASP A 364 24.86 -1.81 20.67
C ASP A 364 23.52 -1.80 19.91
N ARG A 365 22.61 -2.71 20.27
CA ARG A 365 21.31 -2.88 19.59
C ARG A 365 20.38 -1.68 19.83
N GLN A 366 20.51 -0.97 20.95
CA GLN A 366 19.68 0.21 21.27
C GLN A 366 20.14 1.45 20.51
N LYS A 367 21.47 1.67 20.40
CA LYS A 367 22.02 2.82 19.66
C LYS A 367 22.36 2.53 18.19
N ARG A 368 22.14 1.29 17.73
CA ARG A 368 22.48 0.82 16.38
C ARG A 368 23.90 1.23 15.96
N SER A 369 24.85 1.07 16.88
CA SER A 369 26.23 1.53 16.71
C SER A 369 27.21 0.50 17.27
N TRP A 370 28.40 0.42 16.67
CA TRP A 370 29.49 -0.43 17.14
C TRP A 370 30.23 0.24 18.30
N TYR A 371 30.69 -0.51 19.31
CA TYR A 371 31.43 0.01 20.45
C TYR A 371 32.52 -0.94 20.97
N VAL A 372 33.49 -0.38 21.68
CA VAL A 372 34.46 -1.12 22.50
C VAL A 372 34.41 -0.66 23.96
N PRO A 373 34.71 -1.52 24.94
CA PRO A 373 34.86 -1.12 26.34
C PRO A 373 36.00 -0.09 26.51
N ALA A 374 35.84 0.93 27.36
CA ALA A 374 36.85 1.99 27.52
C ALA A 374 38.24 1.51 27.99
N ALA A 375 38.36 0.31 28.55
CA ALA A 375 39.63 -0.28 28.97
C ALA A 375 40.42 -0.93 27.82
N THR A 376 39.90 -0.95 26.59
CA THR A 376 40.57 -1.54 25.42
C THR A 376 41.51 -0.54 24.76
N ASP A 377 42.74 -0.96 24.44
CA ASP A 377 43.72 -0.13 23.72
C ASP A 377 43.17 0.34 22.36
N THR A 378 42.85 1.64 22.29
CA THR A 378 42.21 2.28 21.15
C THR A 378 43.14 2.42 19.92
N ALA A 379 44.44 2.11 20.04
CA ALA A 379 45.40 2.20 18.94
C ALA A 379 45.01 1.31 17.75
N ALA A 380 44.46 0.11 18.01
CA ALA A 380 44.00 -0.82 16.97
C ALA A 380 42.73 -0.34 16.23
N PHE A 381 41.98 0.60 16.81
CA PHE A 381 40.70 1.09 16.31
C PHE A 381 40.77 2.54 15.84
N ALA A 382 41.97 3.13 15.76
CA ALA A 382 42.21 4.51 15.34
C ALA A 382 41.58 4.85 13.98
N LYS A 383 41.42 3.86 13.09
CA LYS A 383 40.71 4.02 11.80
C LYS A 383 39.20 4.28 11.92
N TRP A 384 38.60 3.98 13.07
CA TRP A 384 37.15 4.10 13.33
C TRP A 384 36.80 5.01 14.53
N LEU A 385 37.80 5.46 15.30
CA LEU A 385 37.66 6.55 16.29
C LEU A 385 37.73 7.91 15.58
N LYS A 386 36.58 8.54 15.34
CA LYS A 386 36.52 9.98 15.06
C LYS A 386 35.94 10.70 16.27
N LYS A 387 36.66 11.74 16.72
CA LYS A 387 36.33 12.62 17.85
C LYS A 387 35.05 13.41 17.56
N GLU A 388 34.25 13.66 18.59
CA GLU A 388 33.08 14.55 18.54
C GLU A 388 33.48 15.95 18.03
N GLU A 389 33.11 16.25 16.79
CA GLU A 389 32.91 17.61 16.32
C GLU A 389 31.40 17.90 16.43
N THR A 390 31.08 19.00 17.11
CA THR A 390 29.82 19.73 17.00
C THR A 390 29.25 19.60 15.59
N VAL A 391 27.98 19.18 15.49
CA VAL A 391 27.24 19.10 14.23
C VAL A 391 27.00 20.53 13.70
N GLN A 392 28.04 21.11 13.10
CA GLN A 392 27.90 21.94 11.92
C GLN A 392 27.99 20.99 10.74
N THR A 393 26.90 20.93 10.01
CA THR A 393 26.69 20.16 8.78
C THR A 393 27.87 20.32 7.81
N PRO A 394 28.60 19.25 7.44
CA PRO A 394 29.51 19.32 6.31
C PRO A 394 28.66 19.35 5.03
N GLN A 395 28.61 20.54 4.41
CA GLN A 395 28.20 20.71 3.04
C GLN A 395 28.88 19.65 2.16
N LYS A 396 28.04 18.84 1.52
CA LYS A 396 28.41 18.13 0.31
C LYS A 396 28.47 19.16 -0.82
N GLU A 397 29.56 19.90 -0.89
CA GLU A 397 30.00 20.54 -2.13
C GLU A 397 30.45 19.45 -3.11
N ALA A 398 29.48 18.76 -3.70
CA ALA A 398 29.55 18.10 -5.01
C ALA A 398 28.20 17.45 -5.35
N SER A 399 27.12 18.21 -5.30
CA SER A 399 26.15 18.31 -6.41
C SER A 399 25.05 19.31 -6.06
N GLU A 400 25.43 20.51 -5.61
CA GLU A 400 24.78 21.73 -6.09
C GLU A 400 25.10 21.87 -7.59
N GLN A 401 24.57 20.95 -8.41
CA GLN A 401 24.15 21.37 -9.72
C GLN A 401 22.95 22.25 -9.46
N ARG A 402 23.24 23.55 -9.35
CA ARG A 402 22.33 24.67 -9.60
C ARG A 402 21.01 24.15 -10.14
N ARG A 403 19.93 24.37 -9.39
CA ARG A 403 18.62 24.57 -10.01
C ARG A 403 18.81 25.73 -10.97
N ASP A 404 19.30 25.42 -12.15
CA ASP A 404 19.33 26.33 -13.26
C ASP A 404 17.85 26.63 -13.54
N PRO A 405 17.37 27.85 -13.31
CA PRO A 405 15.93 28.11 -13.30
C PRO A 405 15.28 27.92 -14.69
N GLN A 406 16.04 27.55 -15.71
CA GLN A 406 15.63 27.44 -17.11
C GLN A 406 16.21 26.19 -17.82
N ARG A 407 16.11 25.00 -17.22
CA ARG A 407 16.37 23.75 -17.98
C ARG A 407 15.33 23.56 -19.08
N LEU A 408 15.79 23.49 -20.32
CA LEU A 408 14.95 23.16 -21.48
C LEU A 408 14.94 21.64 -21.68
N TYR A 409 13.83 20.99 -21.34
CA TYR A 409 13.67 19.54 -21.46
C TYR A 409 13.39 19.11 -22.91
N LEU A 410 13.97 17.98 -23.30
CA LEU A 410 13.99 17.44 -24.65
C LEU A 410 13.33 16.06 -24.70
N ALA A 411 12.50 15.86 -25.71
CA ALA A 411 11.81 14.63 -26.05
C ALA A 411 12.72 13.68 -26.85
N VAL A 412 13.81 13.21 -26.24
CA VAL A 412 14.80 12.33 -26.90
C VAL A 412 14.38 10.86 -26.76
N PRO A 413 14.02 10.17 -27.86
CA PRO A 413 13.81 8.73 -27.83
C PRO A 413 15.05 7.98 -27.37
N TYR A 414 14.86 6.83 -26.72
CA TYR A 414 15.99 6.06 -26.19
C TYR A 414 17.01 5.69 -27.28
N LEU A 415 16.56 5.33 -28.49
CA LEU A 415 17.44 5.00 -29.61
C LEU A 415 18.33 6.18 -30.06
N GLU A 416 17.86 7.41 -29.88
CA GLU A 416 18.55 8.63 -30.32
C GLU A 416 19.38 9.29 -29.20
N ARG A 417 19.40 8.71 -28.00
CA ARG A 417 20.12 9.25 -26.82
C ARG A 417 21.61 9.51 -27.06
N LYS A 418 22.25 8.69 -27.89
CA LYS A 418 23.67 8.87 -28.24
C LYS A 418 23.85 10.12 -29.11
N ALA A 419 22.98 10.32 -30.10
CA ALA A 419 23.01 11.49 -30.96
C ALA A 419 22.70 12.78 -30.17
N ALA A 420 21.68 12.75 -29.30
CA ALA A 420 21.34 13.87 -28.44
C ALA A 420 22.48 14.21 -27.45
N LYS A 421 23.14 13.20 -26.88
CA LYS A 421 24.29 13.40 -26.00
C LYS A 421 25.49 14.01 -26.74
N THR A 422 25.75 13.60 -27.98
CA THR A 422 26.77 14.21 -28.85
C THR A 422 26.44 15.67 -29.17
N ALA A 423 25.15 15.99 -29.35
CA ALA A 423 24.65 17.36 -29.52
C ALA A 423 24.59 18.18 -28.21
N GLY A 424 25.05 17.62 -27.08
CA GLY A 424 25.18 18.33 -25.81
C GLY A 424 24.00 18.21 -24.85
N ALA A 425 23.05 17.30 -25.09
CA ALA A 425 21.99 16.99 -24.15
C ALA A 425 22.53 16.23 -22.91
N LYS A 426 21.93 16.51 -21.75
CA LYS A 426 22.25 15.88 -20.47
C LYS A 426 21.01 15.18 -19.89
N TRP A 427 21.22 14.14 -19.10
CA TRP A 427 20.13 13.40 -18.45
C TRP A 427 19.87 13.96 -17.05
N ASP A 428 18.61 14.29 -16.77
CA ASP A 428 18.14 14.63 -15.43
C ASP A 428 17.54 13.37 -14.79
N SER A 429 18.26 12.78 -13.84
CA SER A 429 17.83 11.53 -13.19
C SER A 429 16.62 11.70 -12.26
N ILE A 430 16.36 12.93 -11.80
CA ILE A 430 15.23 13.23 -10.90
C ILE A 430 13.97 13.44 -11.74
N ALA A 431 14.07 14.26 -12.79
CA ALA A 431 12.96 14.49 -13.73
C ALA A 431 12.78 13.33 -14.73
N GLN A 432 13.72 12.37 -14.76
CA GLN A 432 13.80 11.28 -15.73
C GLN A 432 13.62 11.76 -17.19
N SER A 433 14.28 12.87 -17.54
CA SER A 433 14.15 13.50 -18.85
C SER A 433 15.50 14.06 -19.33
N TRP A 434 15.71 14.09 -20.65
CA TRP A 434 16.83 14.79 -21.25
C TRP A 434 16.60 16.31 -21.20
N TYR A 435 17.68 17.09 -21.05
CA TYR A 435 17.64 18.55 -21.11
C TYR A 435 18.85 19.10 -21.87
N ALA A 436 18.72 20.28 -22.47
CA ALA A 436 19.81 20.95 -23.16
C ALA A 436 20.87 21.43 -22.14
N GLY A 437 22.12 20.99 -22.32
CA GLY A 437 23.24 21.44 -21.49
C GLY A 437 23.69 22.87 -21.82
N PRO A 438 24.49 23.52 -20.96
CA PRO A 438 24.93 24.92 -21.14
C PRO A 438 25.77 25.21 -22.40
N GLN A 439 26.31 24.18 -23.05
CA GLN A 439 27.10 24.27 -24.29
C GLN A 439 26.48 23.42 -25.42
N ALA A 440 25.19 23.17 -25.35
CA ALA A 440 24.52 22.29 -26.31
C ALA A 440 24.30 22.97 -27.67
N ASP A 441 24.41 22.18 -28.75
CA ASP A 441 24.14 22.65 -30.11
C ASP A 441 22.62 22.64 -30.35
N MET A 442 22.01 23.81 -30.18
CA MET A 442 20.57 23.97 -30.31
C MET A 442 20.05 23.68 -31.73
N GLU A 443 20.85 23.85 -32.78
CA GLU A 443 20.42 23.52 -34.15
C GLU A 443 20.24 22.01 -34.33
N GLN A 444 21.12 21.21 -33.72
CA GLN A 444 20.99 19.75 -33.75
C GLN A 444 19.88 19.23 -32.83
N LEU A 445 19.67 19.91 -31.70
CA LEU A 445 18.68 19.51 -30.69
C LEU A 445 17.23 19.89 -31.03
N LYS A 446 17.00 20.83 -31.97
CA LYS A 446 15.66 21.29 -32.38
C LYS A 446 14.69 20.15 -32.70
N ARG A 447 15.16 19.03 -33.26
CA ARG A 447 14.34 17.86 -33.62
C ARG A 447 13.73 17.14 -32.42
N TRP A 448 14.32 17.28 -31.23
CA TRP A 448 13.85 16.69 -29.98
C TRP A 448 13.17 17.71 -29.08
N LEU A 449 12.86 18.92 -29.58
CA LEU A 449 11.96 19.80 -28.86
C LEU A 449 10.56 19.17 -28.86
N PRO A 450 9.85 19.15 -27.72
CA PRO A 450 8.51 18.54 -27.63
C PRO A 450 7.53 19.04 -28.70
N GLU A 451 7.65 20.31 -29.12
CA GLU A 451 6.82 20.94 -30.16
C GLU A 451 7.08 20.42 -31.58
N ASN A 452 8.25 19.80 -31.81
CA ASN A 452 8.69 19.33 -33.13
C ASN A 452 8.56 17.80 -33.29
N VAL A 453 8.06 17.10 -32.26
CA VAL A 453 7.77 15.67 -32.31
C VAL A 453 6.47 15.45 -33.10
N LYS A 454 6.57 14.80 -34.26
CA LYS A 454 5.40 14.38 -35.03
C LYS A 454 4.80 13.11 -34.40
N ASN A 455 3.52 13.19 -34.06
CA ASN A 455 2.76 12.09 -33.44
C ASN A 455 2.31 11.11 -34.55
N GLU A 456 3.03 10.01 -34.72
CA GLU A 456 2.64 8.93 -35.64
C GLU A 456 2.11 7.74 -34.84
N GLN A 457 0.79 7.55 -34.87
CA GLN A 457 0.16 6.33 -34.35
C GLN A 457 0.49 5.16 -35.28
N LEU A 458 1.42 4.31 -34.84
CA LEU A 458 1.70 3.02 -35.47
C LEU A 458 0.77 1.92 -34.94
N PRO A 459 0.42 0.91 -35.77
CA PRO A 459 -0.47 -0.18 -35.37
C PRO A 459 0.13 -1.02 -34.23
N ALA A 460 -0.74 -1.67 -33.45
CA ALA A 460 -0.36 -2.43 -32.26
C ALA A 460 0.64 -3.56 -32.58
N MET A 461 1.84 -3.48 -32.01
CA MET A 461 2.85 -4.53 -32.07
C MET A 461 2.41 -5.75 -31.25
N THR A 462 2.82 -6.94 -31.68
CA THR A 462 2.61 -8.17 -30.92
C THR A 462 3.56 -8.25 -29.71
N PRO A 463 3.22 -8.97 -28.62
CA PRO A 463 4.11 -9.12 -27.45
C PRO A 463 5.51 -9.66 -27.79
N ARG A 464 5.62 -10.49 -28.83
CA ARG A 464 6.90 -10.98 -29.34
C ARG A 464 7.75 -9.85 -29.93
N GLU A 465 7.12 -8.97 -30.71
CA GLU A 465 7.78 -7.79 -31.29
C GLU A 465 8.14 -6.75 -30.22
N GLU A 466 7.27 -6.55 -29.20
CA GLU A 466 7.56 -5.72 -28.04
C GLU A 466 8.83 -6.21 -27.29
N PHE A 467 8.93 -7.51 -27.07
CA PHE A 467 10.09 -8.08 -26.41
C PHE A 467 11.35 -8.07 -27.29
N ALA A 468 11.18 -8.19 -28.62
CA ALA A 468 12.28 -8.02 -29.57
C ALA A 468 12.89 -6.60 -29.49
N GLU A 469 12.07 -5.57 -29.32
CA GLU A 469 12.58 -4.20 -29.11
C GLU A 469 13.30 -4.05 -27.76
N VAL A 470 12.84 -4.73 -26.72
CA VAL A 470 13.57 -4.76 -25.45
C VAL A 470 14.93 -5.43 -25.60
N LEU A 471 15.03 -6.55 -26.33
CA LEU A 471 16.30 -7.22 -26.63
C LEU A 471 17.26 -6.29 -27.38
N ARG A 472 16.77 -5.58 -28.40
CA ARG A 472 17.57 -4.56 -29.12
C ARG A 472 18.01 -3.42 -28.22
N SER A 473 17.15 -2.98 -27.28
CA SER A 473 17.44 -1.87 -26.38
C SER A 473 18.62 -2.09 -25.42
N VAL A 474 18.89 -3.36 -25.08
CA VAL A 474 20.06 -3.78 -24.28
C VAL A 474 21.21 -4.31 -25.15
N GLY A 475 21.15 -4.06 -26.47
CA GLY A 475 22.23 -4.38 -27.42
C GLY A 475 22.29 -5.83 -27.88
N CYS A 476 21.20 -6.59 -27.79
CA CYS A 476 21.09 -7.91 -28.41
C CYS A 476 20.72 -7.79 -29.90
N ILE A 477 21.30 -8.65 -30.72
CA ILE A 477 21.03 -8.73 -32.16
C ILE A 477 19.93 -9.77 -32.36
N VAL A 478 18.73 -9.29 -32.71
CA VAL A 478 17.54 -10.13 -32.94
C VAL A 478 17.51 -10.57 -34.41
N GLU A 479 18.03 -11.77 -34.67
CA GLU A 479 18.08 -12.44 -35.97
C GLU A 479 17.49 -13.87 -35.84
N GLY A 480 17.00 -14.45 -36.94
CA GLY A 480 16.46 -15.81 -36.95
C GLY A 480 15.13 -15.94 -36.20
N GLU A 481 14.98 -16.99 -35.37
CA GLU A 481 13.73 -17.29 -34.65
C GLU A 481 13.59 -16.52 -33.31
N HIS A 482 14.57 -15.69 -32.95
CA HIS A 482 14.50 -14.89 -31.73
C HIS A 482 13.52 -13.69 -31.84
N PRO A 483 12.84 -13.31 -30.75
CA PRO A 483 12.76 -14.01 -29.48
C PRO A 483 11.86 -15.25 -29.52
N LEU A 484 12.34 -16.32 -28.90
CA LEU A 484 11.58 -17.50 -28.52
C LEU A 484 10.88 -17.23 -27.19
N MET A 485 9.55 -17.33 -27.19
CA MET A 485 8.70 -16.94 -26.06
C MET A 485 8.11 -18.17 -25.37
N ASP A 486 8.96 -19.14 -25.05
CA ASP A 486 8.64 -20.50 -24.59
C ASP A 486 8.87 -20.72 -23.08
N GLY A 487 9.21 -19.66 -22.34
CA GLY A 487 9.55 -19.72 -20.91
C GLY A 487 10.93 -20.30 -20.62
N ALA A 488 11.69 -20.72 -21.65
CA ALA A 488 13.03 -21.26 -21.49
C ALA A 488 14.11 -20.18 -21.57
N ALA A 489 15.29 -20.51 -21.05
CA ALA A 489 16.45 -19.64 -21.10
C ALA A 489 17.19 -19.76 -22.43
N HIS A 490 17.35 -18.63 -23.11
CA HIS A 490 17.98 -18.54 -24.43
C HIS A 490 19.22 -17.67 -24.41
N ARG A 491 20.19 -18.03 -25.25
CA ARG A 491 21.38 -17.22 -25.53
C ARG A 491 21.20 -16.50 -26.85
N ILE A 492 21.59 -15.23 -26.90
CA ILE A 492 21.48 -14.39 -28.10
C ILE A 492 22.79 -13.61 -28.30
N ARG A 493 23.11 -13.32 -29.55
CA ARG A 493 24.27 -12.48 -29.89
C ARG A 493 24.04 -11.04 -29.43
N THR A 494 25.10 -10.35 -29.03
CA THR A 494 25.10 -8.92 -28.74
C THR A 494 26.04 -8.18 -29.67
N GLU A 495 25.80 -6.89 -29.89
CA GLU A 495 26.69 -6.05 -30.69
C GLU A 495 28.13 -6.14 -30.19
N GLY A 496 29.11 -6.43 -31.05
CA GLY A 496 30.52 -6.57 -30.65
C GLY A 496 30.92 -7.96 -30.14
N ASP A 497 30.04 -8.96 -30.21
CA ASP A 497 30.43 -10.36 -30.04
C ASP A 497 31.32 -10.83 -31.21
N ARG A 498 32.33 -11.65 -30.91
CA ARG A 498 33.09 -12.37 -31.95
C ARG A 498 32.18 -13.39 -32.65
N ALA A 499 32.52 -13.78 -33.87
CA ALA A 499 31.76 -14.79 -34.61
C ALA A 499 31.62 -16.08 -33.75
N GLY A 500 30.37 -16.48 -33.49
CA GLY A 500 30.02 -17.64 -32.65
C GLY A 500 29.80 -17.35 -31.16
N ALA A 501 30.10 -16.15 -30.66
CA ALA A 501 29.80 -15.77 -29.27
C ALA A 501 28.33 -15.30 -29.12
N SER A 502 27.73 -15.63 -27.98
CA SER A 502 26.36 -15.22 -27.62
C SER A 502 26.35 -14.68 -26.20
N SER A 503 26.68 -13.40 -26.01
CA SER A 503 26.83 -12.78 -24.69
C SER A 503 25.51 -12.32 -24.07
N GLY A 504 24.43 -12.27 -24.85
CA GLY A 504 23.08 -11.98 -24.39
C GLY A 504 22.39 -13.21 -23.81
N PHE A 505 21.57 -12.98 -22.79
CA PHE A 505 20.76 -13.98 -22.12
C PHE A 505 19.34 -13.44 -21.99
N TYR A 506 18.33 -14.25 -22.29
CA TYR A 506 16.96 -13.86 -22.03
C TYR A 506 16.07 -15.05 -21.68
N VAL A 507 14.96 -14.77 -21.02
CA VAL A 507 13.84 -15.69 -20.78
C VAL A 507 12.57 -14.92 -21.09
N ALA A 508 11.65 -15.50 -21.85
CA ALA A 508 10.40 -14.83 -22.20
C ALA A 508 9.21 -15.78 -22.12
N TYR A 509 8.17 -15.31 -21.46
CA TYR A 509 6.97 -16.05 -21.07
C TYR A 509 5.78 -15.55 -21.90
N MET A 510 4.97 -16.49 -22.41
CA MET A 510 3.67 -16.22 -23.04
C MET A 510 2.50 -16.69 -22.17
N ASP A 511 2.79 -17.46 -21.14
CA ASP A 511 1.85 -17.93 -20.14
C ASP A 511 1.45 -16.76 -19.21
N GLY A 512 0.14 -16.49 -19.11
CA GLY A 512 -0.39 -15.37 -18.36
C GLY A 512 -0.24 -14.01 -19.09
N ARG A 513 0.36 -13.02 -18.43
CA ARG A 513 0.68 -11.71 -19.05
C ARG A 513 2.09 -11.79 -19.62
N PRO A 514 2.28 -11.67 -20.95
CA PRO A 514 3.60 -11.78 -21.56
C PRO A 514 4.64 -10.94 -20.82
N ALA A 515 5.69 -11.60 -20.39
CA ALA A 515 6.73 -11.03 -19.55
C ALA A 515 8.07 -11.64 -19.93
N GLY A 516 9.15 -10.98 -19.58
CA GLY A 516 10.46 -11.45 -19.95
C GLY A 516 11.56 -10.78 -19.16
N TYR A 517 12.70 -11.42 -19.16
CA TYR A 517 13.92 -10.94 -18.54
C TYR A 517 15.02 -11.02 -19.58
N VAL A 518 15.79 -9.95 -19.70
CA VAL A 518 16.98 -9.93 -20.55
C VAL A 518 18.17 -9.41 -19.76
N LYS A 519 19.34 -9.98 -20.03
CA LYS A 519 20.62 -9.54 -19.51
C LYS A 519 21.67 -9.58 -20.61
N ASN A 520 22.34 -8.46 -20.83
CA ASN A 520 23.54 -8.41 -21.64
C ASN A 520 24.75 -8.63 -20.71
N ASN A 521 25.41 -9.78 -20.80
CA ASN A 521 26.52 -10.12 -19.90
C ASN A 521 27.81 -9.36 -20.22
N ARG A 522 27.85 -8.59 -21.31
CA ARG A 522 28.99 -7.76 -21.70
C ARG A 522 28.89 -6.34 -21.14
N THR A 523 27.69 -5.75 -21.18
CA THR A 523 27.44 -4.40 -20.64
C THR A 523 26.98 -4.44 -19.18
N GLY A 524 26.49 -5.58 -18.70
CA GLY A 524 25.88 -5.73 -17.38
C GLY A 524 24.44 -5.19 -17.30
N GLU A 525 23.89 -4.70 -18.41
CA GLU A 525 22.52 -4.19 -18.45
C GLU A 525 21.51 -5.33 -18.36
N GLU A 526 20.51 -5.17 -17.50
CA GLU A 526 19.41 -6.11 -17.32
C GLU A 526 18.06 -5.39 -17.28
N VAL A 527 17.04 -5.99 -17.90
CA VAL A 527 15.70 -5.41 -18.01
C VAL A 527 14.66 -6.50 -17.76
N ARG A 528 13.68 -6.18 -16.92
CA ARG A 528 12.45 -6.96 -16.76
C ARG A 528 11.35 -6.31 -17.59
N TRP A 529 10.84 -7.04 -18.57
CA TRP A 529 9.76 -6.61 -19.47
C TRP A 529 8.44 -7.26 -19.10
N LYS A 530 7.35 -6.52 -19.30
CA LYS A 530 5.95 -6.99 -19.27
C LYS A 530 5.21 -6.27 -20.39
N THR A 531 4.31 -6.95 -21.09
CA THR A 531 3.55 -6.32 -22.18
C THR A 531 2.71 -5.15 -21.68
N GLN A 532 2.80 -4.04 -22.41
CA GLN A 532 2.06 -2.80 -22.17
C GLN A 532 1.12 -2.63 -23.35
N GLY A 533 -0.09 -3.19 -23.27
CA GLY A 533 -1.07 -3.32 -24.37
C GLY A 533 -1.62 -2.02 -24.98
N ALA A 534 -0.85 -0.93 -25.00
CA ALA A 534 -1.00 0.23 -25.86
C ALA A 534 0.39 0.87 -26.06
N PHE A 535 0.86 0.96 -27.31
CA PHE A 535 2.15 1.56 -27.63
C PHE A 535 2.02 3.08 -27.66
N ILE A 536 2.50 3.74 -26.62
CA ILE A 536 2.97 5.14 -26.71
C ILE A 536 4.36 5.03 -27.32
N SER A 537 4.63 5.67 -28.46
CA SER A 537 5.94 5.56 -29.11
C SER A 537 7.06 6.00 -28.15
N GLN A 538 8.29 5.51 -28.31
CA GLN A 538 9.40 5.98 -27.47
C GLN A 538 9.57 7.51 -27.55
N GLN A 539 9.17 8.09 -28.68
CA GLN A 539 9.17 9.52 -28.91
C GLN A 539 8.03 10.23 -28.16
N ASP A 540 6.83 9.66 -28.14
CA ASP A 540 5.70 10.18 -27.37
C ASP A 540 5.91 10.03 -25.85
N LYS A 541 6.56 8.94 -25.42
CA LYS A 541 6.97 8.76 -24.02
C LYS A 541 7.97 9.84 -23.62
N ALA A 542 8.96 10.10 -24.48
CA ALA A 542 9.95 11.15 -24.24
C ALA A 542 9.33 12.55 -24.28
N ALA A 543 8.36 12.81 -25.17
CA ALA A 543 7.63 14.07 -25.24
C ALA A 543 6.77 14.30 -23.98
N PHE A 544 6.05 13.27 -23.55
CA PHE A 544 5.25 13.30 -22.33
C PHE A 544 6.11 13.52 -21.08
N GLN A 545 7.27 12.85 -20.98
CA GLN A 545 8.22 13.03 -19.89
C GLN A 545 8.80 14.45 -19.86
N ALA A 546 9.19 15.00 -21.02
CA ALA A 546 9.68 16.37 -21.13
C ALA A 546 8.60 17.39 -20.74
N GLU A 547 7.34 17.16 -21.12
CA GLU A 547 6.23 18.04 -20.75
C GLU A 547 5.87 17.94 -19.25
N CYS A 548 5.89 16.73 -18.68
CA CYS A 548 5.72 16.54 -17.25
C CYS A 548 6.82 17.26 -16.45
N ALA A 549 8.08 17.13 -16.87
CA ALA A 549 9.21 17.81 -16.23
C ALA A 549 9.07 19.34 -16.27
N ARG A 550 8.65 19.89 -17.42
CA ARG A 550 8.35 21.33 -17.57
C ARG A 550 7.27 21.79 -16.60
N LYS A 551 6.14 21.08 -16.53
CA LYS A 551 5.02 21.41 -15.63
C LYS A 551 5.40 21.31 -14.15
N GLN A 552 6.25 20.35 -13.77
CA GLN A 552 6.78 20.24 -12.41
C GLN A 552 7.67 21.45 -12.05
N GLN A 553 8.49 21.91 -12.99
CA GLN A 553 9.33 23.09 -12.79
C GLN A 553 8.49 24.38 -12.63
N GLU A 554 7.42 24.53 -13.41
CA GLU A 554 6.48 25.66 -13.29
C GLU A 554 5.82 25.71 -11.92
N ARG A 555 5.25 24.58 -11.47
CA ARG A 555 4.64 24.49 -10.12
C ARG A 555 5.63 24.75 -9.00
N ALA A 556 6.87 24.27 -9.13
CA ALA A 556 7.90 24.52 -8.13
C ALA A 556 8.28 26.01 -8.04
N LYS A 557 8.23 26.75 -9.16
CA LYS A 557 8.42 28.21 -9.18
C LYS A 557 7.25 28.93 -8.53
N GLU A 558 6.02 28.54 -8.84
CA GLU A 558 4.81 29.10 -8.23
C GLU A 558 4.80 28.91 -6.71
N LEU A 559 5.15 27.71 -6.23
CA LEU A 559 5.24 27.40 -4.82
C LEU A 559 6.32 28.23 -4.10
N LEU A 560 7.49 28.41 -4.72
CA LEU A 560 8.54 29.27 -4.17
C LEU A 560 8.09 30.73 -4.05
N LEU A 561 7.39 31.25 -5.07
CA LEU A 561 6.85 32.61 -5.04
C LEU A 561 5.77 32.76 -3.96
N GLU A 562 4.95 31.74 -3.75
CA GLU A 562 3.94 31.71 -2.69
C GLU A 562 4.58 31.66 -1.29
N HIS A 563 5.63 30.85 -1.13
CA HIS A 563 6.42 30.80 0.11
C HIS A 563 7.08 32.15 0.41
N GLU A 564 7.66 32.81 -0.59
CA GLU A 564 8.29 34.12 -0.44
C GLU A 564 7.27 35.19 -0.05
N LYS A 565 6.12 35.28 -0.75
CA LYS A 565 5.02 36.18 -0.39
C LYS A 565 4.48 35.91 1.02
N THR A 566 4.41 34.64 1.42
CA THR A 566 3.97 34.25 2.76
C THR A 566 5.00 34.66 3.82
N ALA A 567 6.29 34.45 3.55
CA ALA A 567 7.38 34.86 4.43
C ALA A 567 7.41 36.39 4.61
N GLU A 568 7.25 37.17 3.55
CA GLU A 568 7.15 38.63 3.60
C GLU A 568 5.94 39.08 4.43
N ARG A 569 4.77 38.45 4.23
CA ARG A 569 3.56 38.74 5.00
C ARG A 569 3.76 38.46 6.49
N VAL A 570 4.33 37.31 6.84
CA VAL A 570 4.59 36.92 8.23
C VAL A 570 5.66 37.81 8.87
N ALA A 571 6.73 38.16 8.14
CA ALA A 571 7.75 39.10 8.61
C ALA A 571 7.15 40.49 8.86
N GLY A 572 6.26 40.96 7.98
CA GLY A 572 5.50 42.19 8.17
C GLY A 572 4.61 42.13 9.41
N GLN A 573 3.94 40.99 9.68
CA GLN A 573 3.14 40.77 10.88
C GLN A 573 3.99 40.76 12.15
N LEU A 574 5.15 40.10 12.13
CA LEU A 574 6.06 40.03 13.27
C LEU A 574 6.65 41.41 13.63
N SER A 575 6.89 42.27 12.63
CA SER A 575 7.59 43.55 12.80
C SER A 575 6.92 44.55 13.76
N TRP A 576 5.60 44.44 13.97
CA TRP A 576 4.84 45.29 14.89
C TRP A 576 4.38 44.56 16.16
N MET A 577 4.73 43.28 16.31
CA MET A 577 4.44 42.52 17.53
C MET A 577 5.57 42.69 18.56
N LYS A 578 5.19 42.77 19.83
CA LYS A 578 6.15 42.87 20.94
C LYS A 578 6.31 41.50 21.59
N GLN A 579 7.56 41.10 21.76
CA GLN A 579 7.92 39.89 22.51
C GLN A 579 8.08 40.22 24.00
N ASP A 580 7.93 39.21 24.86
CA ASP A 580 8.24 39.30 26.30
C ASP A 580 7.41 40.36 27.06
N VAL A 581 6.19 40.64 26.60
CA VAL A 581 5.29 41.58 27.26
C VAL A 581 4.49 40.88 28.36
N PRO A 582 4.54 41.34 29.63
CA PRO A 582 3.67 40.84 30.68
C PRO A 582 2.21 41.25 30.39
N THR A 583 1.28 40.30 30.56
CA THR A 583 -0.14 40.53 30.34
C THR A 583 -0.94 40.17 31.59
N PRO A 584 -2.09 40.83 31.86
CA PRO A 584 -2.96 40.48 32.99
C PRO A 584 -3.45 39.02 33.00
N TYR A 585 -3.40 38.34 31.84
CA TYR A 585 -3.68 36.92 31.73
C TYR A 585 -2.52 36.06 32.27
N LEU A 586 -1.29 36.38 31.87
CA LEU A 586 -0.09 35.72 32.39
C LEU A 586 0.06 35.92 33.89
N ASP A 587 -0.21 37.11 34.39
CA ASP A 587 -0.19 37.43 35.82
C ASP A 587 -1.24 36.61 36.59
N ARG A 588 -2.47 36.50 36.07
CA ARG A 588 -3.53 35.65 36.67
C ARG A 588 -3.20 34.16 36.66
N LYS A 589 -2.37 33.71 35.72
CA LYS A 589 -1.94 32.30 35.61
C LYS A 589 -0.61 32.03 36.31
N GLY A 590 0.03 33.02 36.92
CA GLY A 590 1.33 32.89 37.57
C GLY A 590 2.45 32.52 36.58
N LEU A 591 2.32 32.90 35.31
CA LEU A 591 3.25 32.56 34.25
C LEU A 591 4.12 33.76 33.87
N ALA A 592 5.44 33.58 33.82
CA ALA A 592 6.36 34.60 33.32
C ALA A 592 6.30 34.69 31.77
N PRO A 593 6.55 35.88 31.18
CA PRO A 593 6.73 36.01 29.74
C PRO A 593 7.83 35.07 29.23
N ARG A 594 7.60 34.41 28.10
CA ARG A 594 8.55 33.47 27.50
C ARG A 594 9.02 33.95 26.13
N ARG A 595 10.32 33.75 25.89
CA ARG A 595 10.98 34.06 24.63
C ARG A 595 10.31 33.27 23.49
N GLY A 596 9.95 33.96 22.40
CA GLY A 596 9.23 33.39 21.25
C GLY A 596 7.71 33.57 21.26
N VAL A 597 7.13 34.18 22.30
CA VAL A 597 5.71 34.56 22.34
C VAL A 597 5.54 36.03 21.98
N PHE A 598 4.73 36.30 20.95
CA PHE A 598 4.52 37.63 20.38
C PHE A 598 3.10 38.14 20.66
N PHE A 599 2.96 39.40 21.08
CA PHE A 599 1.68 40.05 21.35
C PHE A 599 1.43 41.22 20.40
N GLY A 600 0.24 41.25 19.79
CA GLY A 600 -0.24 42.34 18.95
C GLY A 600 -0.96 43.45 19.73
N HIS A 601 -1.00 44.66 19.18
CA HIS A 601 -1.56 45.85 19.84
C HIS A 601 -3.09 46.04 19.70
N ARG A 602 -3.81 45.05 19.15
CA ARG A 602 -5.28 45.04 19.08
C ARG A 602 -5.80 43.76 19.70
N TRP A 603 -7.06 43.79 20.13
CA TRP A 603 -7.81 42.73 20.82
C TRP A 603 -7.73 42.79 22.35
N LYS A 604 -8.49 43.73 22.93
CA LYS A 604 -9.18 43.47 24.19
C LYS A 604 -10.12 42.29 23.92
N ASN A 605 -9.94 41.21 24.68
CA ASN A 605 -10.83 40.05 24.78
C ASN A 605 -10.86 39.15 23.52
N ASP A 606 -9.96 38.18 23.47
CA ASP A 606 -10.17 36.77 23.06
C ASP A 606 -8.88 36.20 22.48
N LEU A 607 -8.36 35.16 23.14
CA LEU A 607 -7.12 34.47 22.82
C LEU A 607 -7.43 33.35 21.80
N HIS A 608 -7.00 33.54 20.56
CA HIS A 608 -6.68 32.40 19.68
C HIS A 608 -5.15 32.24 19.64
N PRO A 609 -4.58 31.15 20.17
CA PRO A 609 -3.20 30.80 19.89
C PRO A 609 -3.12 30.33 18.43
N CYS A 610 -2.40 31.06 17.59
CA CYS A 610 -1.86 30.49 16.36
C CYS A 610 -0.73 29.53 16.77
N CYS A 611 -0.97 28.24 16.63
CA CYS A 611 0.04 27.19 16.54
C CYS A 611 -0.29 26.33 15.34
#